data_AF-A0A329VLH8-F1
#
_entry.id   AF-A0A329VLH8-F1
#
_cell.length_a   1.000
_cell.length_b   1.000
_cell.length_c   1.000
_cell.angle_alpha   90.00
_cell.angle_beta   90.00
_cell.angle_gamma   90.00
#
_symmetry.space_group_name_H-M   'P 1'
#
loop_
_entity.id
_entity.type
_entity.pdbx_description
1 polymer ?
#
loop_
_entity_poly.entity_id
_entity_poly.type
_entity_poly.pdbx_seq_one_letter_code
_entity_poly.pdbx_strand_id
1 'polypeptide(L)'
;MSISFELQKIAEKLSPFEDEENEGLDELTGVIEDVSKSFSGSWLGYHSCVYYRGFNRPPAGAVFSPEWGLMDVMSMGSIGDWVTYQYDYVIDYIYNEANNIDLDDYSTSSQKAEAVFETCKSDALSLIYSNKENIKEDKFLTDLIEKIEKTVVIQESQFLSLCRPHGKFMSRDMNAVTNGIKTPPHIAILCDVMAIKSPYTSCKELKSDLVKLANHLKNKEKTVAIEERRGVNVFIGHGRSHMWRELKDFVQDKLRLPYDEFNRVPVAGVTNITRLAQMLDQACIAFLVMTAEDEMMDGNKQARMNVIHEVGLFQGRLGFERAIVLLEEGCEEFTNINGLGQIRFPKGNISAVFQDIREVLERENIIQ
;
A
#
# COMPACT_ATOMS: atom_id res chain seq x y z
N MET A 1 16.75 1.64 -11.74
CA MET A 1 16.46 1.55 -10.30
C MET A 1 15.00 1.12 -10.18
N SER A 2 14.63 0.28 -9.21
CA SER A 2 13.25 -0.22 -9.17
C SER A 2 12.28 0.90 -8.75
N ILE A 3 11.07 0.91 -9.31
CA ILE A 3 10.08 1.97 -9.10
C ILE A 3 9.69 2.00 -7.62
N SER A 4 9.57 0.82 -7.01
CA SER A 4 9.25 0.71 -5.58
C SER A 4 10.29 1.40 -4.69
N PHE A 5 11.57 1.35 -5.04
CA PHE A 5 12.63 1.99 -4.27
C PHE A 5 12.61 3.52 -4.39
N GLU A 6 12.36 4.06 -5.57
CA GLU A 6 12.25 5.52 -5.75
C GLU A 6 11.00 6.08 -5.04
N LEU A 7 9.87 5.36 -5.08
CA LEU A 7 8.68 5.73 -4.31
C LEU A 7 8.93 5.74 -2.81
N GLN A 8 9.70 4.79 -2.28
CA GLN A 8 10.11 4.80 -0.87
C GLN A 8 10.94 6.04 -0.53
N LYS A 9 11.90 6.41 -1.39
CA LYS A 9 12.68 7.64 -1.17
C LYS A 9 11.83 8.90 -1.18
N ILE A 10 10.85 8.99 -2.10
CA ILE A 10 9.92 10.12 -2.13
C ILE A 10 9.11 10.15 -0.84
N ALA A 11 8.61 8.99 -0.39
CA ALA A 11 7.88 8.88 0.86
C ALA A 11 8.73 9.33 2.07
N GLU A 12 10.01 8.96 2.14
CA GLU A 12 10.90 9.35 3.24
C GLU A 12 11.14 10.87 3.35
N LYS A 13 11.01 11.62 2.25
CA LYS A 13 11.09 13.09 2.30
C LYS A 13 9.95 13.72 3.11
N LEU A 14 8.82 13.01 3.28
CA LEU A 14 7.66 13.46 4.04
C LEU A 14 7.78 13.15 5.54
N SER A 15 8.68 12.22 5.93
CA SER A 15 8.87 11.78 7.33
C SER A 15 9.05 12.92 8.35
N PRO A 16 9.79 14.00 8.07
CA PRO A 16 9.97 15.09 9.04
C PRO A 16 8.68 15.83 9.41
N PHE A 17 7.61 15.69 8.61
CA PHE A 17 6.37 16.46 8.73
C PHE A 17 5.17 15.63 9.23
N GLU A 18 5.37 14.35 9.56
CA GLU A 18 4.28 13.48 10.03
C GLU A 18 3.91 13.67 11.50
N ASP A 19 4.90 14.05 12.32
CA ASP A 19 4.84 14.05 13.78
C ASP A 19 5.14 15.45 14.35
N GLU A 20 4.86 16.52 13.60
CA GLU A 20 5.01 17.89 14.11
C GLU A 20 3.89 18.17 15.12
N GLU A 21 4.16 17.81 16.38
CA GLU A 21 3.33 18.13 17.54
C GLU A 21 3.38 19.64 17.77
N ASN A 22 2.27 20.31 17.47
CA ASN A 22 2.12 21.74 17.68
C ASN A 22 1.31 21.97 18.95
N GLU A 23 1.92 21.71 20.12
CA GLU A 23 1.27 21.83 21.43
C GLU A 23 0.54 23.16 21.60
N GLY A 24 1.14 24.28 21.16
CA GLY A 24 0.49 25.59 21.19
C GLY A 24 -0.76 25.70 20.32
N LEU A 25 -0.76 25.10 19.12
CA LEU A 25 -1.95 25.08 18.27
C LEU A 25 -3.04 24.15 18.84
N ASP A 26 -2.66 23.09 19.55
CA ASP A 26 -3.59 22.21 20.25
C ASP A 26 -4.23 22.91 21.45
N GLU A 27 -3.45 23.67 22.23
CA GLU A 27 -3.97 24.52 23.31
C GLU A 27 -4.95 25.57 22.76
N LEU A 28 -4.57 26.28 21.69
CA LEU A 28 -5.44 27.24 21.02
C LEU A 28 -6.74 26.58 20.50
N THR A 29 -6.65 25.38 19.93
CA THR A 29 -7.83 24.61 19.49
C THR A 29 -8.75 24.31 20.68
N GLY A 30 -8.19 23.91 21.84
CA GLY A 30 -8.96 23.69 23.06
C GLY A 30 -9.70 24.93 23.56
N VAL A 31 -9.05 26.09 23.56
CA VAL A 31 -9.67 27.37 23.93
C VAL A 31 -10.80 27.73 22.96
N ILE A 32 -10.57 27.56 21.65
CA ILE A 32 -11.60 27.79 20.62
C ILE A 32 -12.81 26.88 20.86
N GLU A 33 -12.58 25.59 21.15
CA GLU A 33 -13.65 24.63 21.46
C GLU A 33 -14.44 25.06 22.69
N ASP A 34 -13.79 25.56 23.74
CA ASP A 34 -14.46 26.04 24.94
C ASP A 34 -15.32 27.28 24.66
N VAL A 35 -14.80 28.26 23.92
CA VAL A 35 -15.56 29.43 23.50
C VAL A 35 -16.73 29.03 22.58
N SER A 36 -16.53 28.06 21.68
CA SER A 36 -17.56 27.59 20.75
C SER A 36 -18.80 27.02 21.47
N LYS A 37 -18.63 26.44 22.67
CA LYS A 37 -19.73 25.91 23.49
C LYS A 37 -20.68 27.01 23.98
N SER A 38 -20.24 28.27 23.98
CA SER A 38 -21.05 29.44 24.34
C SER A 38 -21.69 30.13 23.14
N PHE A 39 -21.37 29.73 21.90
CA PHE A 39 -21.84 30.39 20.69
C PHE A 39 -23.34 30.18 20.44
N SER A 40 -23.99 31.22 19.92
CA SER A 40 -25.42 31.21 19.55
C SER A 40 -25.80 30.18 18.48
N GLY A 41 -24.81 29.69 17.71
CA GLY A 41 -25.00 28.79 16.59
C GLY A 41 -25.44 29.48 15.29
N SER A 42 -25.66 30.80 15.30
CA SER A 42 -26.17 31.54 14.14
C SER A 42 -25.12 32.46 13.55
N TRP A 43 -24.87 32.33 12.25
CA TRP A 43 -23.90 33.16 11.51
C TRP A 43 -24.52 34.44 10.92
N LEU A 44 -25.78 34.72 11.24
CA LEU A 44 -26.53 35.79 10.58
C LEU A 44 -26.22 37.16 11.20
N GLY A 45 -25.59 38.04 10.44
CA GLY A 45 -25.27 39.40 10.85
C GLY A 45 -24.54 39.45 12.18
N TYR A 46 -25.10 40.18 13.15
CA TYR A 46 -24.53 40.29 14.49
C TYR A 46 -24.63 39.00 15.32
N HIS A 47 -25.49 38.03 14.94
CA HIS A 47 -25.59 36.75 15.65
C HIS A 47 -24.28 35.97 15.64
N SER A 48 -23.45 36.18 14.60
CA SER A 48 -22.09 35.62 14.49
C SER A 48 -21.19 36.02 15.68
N CYS A 49 -21.55 37.09 16.38
CA CYS A 49 -20.86 37.60 17.56
C CYS A 49 -21.69 37.46 18.85
N VAL A 50 -22.76 36.66 18.84
CA VAL A 50 -23.57 36.39 20.03
C VAL A 50 -23.06 35.14 20.73
N TYR A 51 -22.69 35.32 21.99
CA TYR A 51 -22.23 34.26 22.89
C TYR A 51 -22.97 34.38 24.21
N TYR A 52 -23.02 33.28 24.94
CA TYR A 52 -23.50 33.30 26.31
C TYR A 52 -22.50 34.05 27.20
N ARG A 53 -23.01 34.83 28.16
CA ARG A 53 -22.21 35.79 28.93
C ARG A 53 -20.99 35.12 29.59
N GLY A 54 -19.84 35.76 29.40
CA GLY A 54 -18.55 35.33 29.90
C GLY A 54 -17.99 34.10 29.19
N PHE A 55 -18.45 33.81 27.97
CA PHE A 55 -18.14 32.60 27.21
C PHE A 55 -18.44 31.29 27.96
N ASN A 56 -19.37 31.35 28.92
CA ASN A 56 -19.80 30.17 29.68
C ASN A 56 -20.70 29.29 28.82
N ARG A 57 -20.68 27.98 29.07
CA ARG A 57 -21.66 27.08 28.45
C ARG A 57 -23.08 27.46 28.91
N PRO A 58 -24.05 27.63 28.00
CA PRO A 58 -25.42 27.97 28.38
C PRO A 58 -26.02 26.86 29.28
N PRO A 59 -26.65 27.21 30.41
CA PRO A 59 -27.30 26.25 31.28
C PRO A 59 -28.55 25.66 30.63
N ALA A 60 -29.07 24.58 31.22
CA ALA A 60 -30.32 23.98 30.77
C ALA A 60 -31.46 25.02 30.76
N GLY A 61 -32.17 25.12 29.64
CA GLY A 61 -33.25 26.08 29.43
C GLY A 61 -32.81 27.43 28.84
N ALA A 62 -31.51 27.74 28.79
CA ALA A 62 -31.02 28.87 28.02
C ALA A 62 -30.96 28.50 26.53
N VAL A 63 -31.68 29.24 25.69
CA VAL A 63 -31.82 28.96 24.26
C VAL A 63 -31.74 30.26 23.48
N PHE A 64 -30.79 30.33 22.54
CA PHE A 64 -30.77 31.41 21.57
C PHE A 64 -31.85 31.17 20.51
N SER A 65 -32.59 32.22 20.14
CA SER A 65 -33.63 32.17 19.11
C SER A 65 -33.09 32.75 17.79
N PRO A 66 -32.74 31.93 16.77
CA PRO A 66 -32.28 32.45 15.49
C PRO A 66 -33.37 33.24 14.73
N GLU A 67 -34.65 33.01 15.05
CA GLU A 67 -35.78 33.72 14.45
C GLU A 67 -35.87 35.16 14.97
N TRP A 68 -35.65 35.38 16.26
CA TRP A 68 -35.87 36.67 16.91
C TRP A 68 -34.58 37.35 17.43
N GLY A 69 -33.43 36.69 17.32
CA GLY A 69 -32.15 37.21 17.80
C GLY A 69 -32.20 37.53 19.30
N LEU A 70 -31.69 38.70 19.67
CA LEU A 70 -31.75 39.24 21.05
C LEU A 70 -32.98 40.11 21.31
N MET A 71 -33.95 40.16 20.40
CA MET A 71 -35.18 40.93 20.61
C MET A 71 -36.07 40.26 21.67
N ASP A 72 -36.57 41.05 22.62
CA ASP A 72 -37.58 40.59 23.57
C ASP A 72 -38.98 40.76 22.96
N VAL A 73 -39.55 39.66 22.47
CA VAL A 73 -40.87 39.65 21.81
C VAL A 73 -41.78 38.65 22.51
N MET A 74 -42.59 39.12 23.47
CA MET A 74 -43.63 38.32 24.14
C MET A 74 -43.18 36.89 24.51
N SER A 75 -41.98 36.75 25.09
CA SER A 75 -41.37 35.47 25.48
C SER A 75 -41.00 34.50 24.34
N MET A 76 -41.01 34.95 23.08
CA MET A 76 -40.58 34.20 21.88
C MET A 76 -39.11 34.48 21.50
N GLY A 77 -38.48 35.43 22.19
CA GLY A 77 -37.07 35.79 22.02
C GLY A 77 -36.09 34.78 22.62
N SER A 78 -34.81 35.14 22.64
CA SER A 78 -33.79 34.33 23.30
C SER A 78 -34.02 34.25 24.82
N ILE A 79 -33.78 33.08 25.40
CA ILE A 79 -33.91 32.81 26.85
C ILE A 79 -32.51 32.64 27.45
N GLY A 80 -32.22 33.37 28.53
CA GLY A 80 -30.94 33.36 29.22
C GLY A 80 -30.02 34.54 28.86
N ASP A 81 -28.83 34.57 29.45
CA ASP A 81 -27.89 35.70 29.38
C ASP A 81 -27.04 35.74 28.09
N TRP A 82 -27.71 35.71 26.94
CA TRP A 82 -27.05 35.89 25.65
C TRP A 82 -26.66 37.35 25.43
N VAL A 83 -25.44 37.58 24.97
CA VAL A 83 -24.90 38.93 24.74
C VAL A 83 -24.13 38.99 23.43
N THR A 84 -24.14 40.16 22.80
CA THR A 84 -23.27 40.45 21.65
C THR A 84 -21.93 40.96 22.14
N TYR A 85 -20.85 40.35 21.64
CA TYR A 85 -19.49 40.82 21.82
C TYR A 85 -19.01 41.60 20.60
N GLN A 86 -18.00 42.45 20.76
CA GLN A 86 -17.26 42.98 19.62
C GLN A 86 -16.43 41.87 18.98
N TYR A 87 -16.29 41.89 17.66
CA TYR A 87 -15.59 40.85 16.90
C TYR A 87 -14.14 40.67 17.40
N ASP A 88 -13.40 41.78 17.42
CA ASP A 88 -11.98 41.80 17.83
C ASP A 88 -11.81 41.40 19.30
N TYR A 89 -12.75 41.77 20.17
CA TYR A 89 -12.70 41.35 21.58
C TYR A 89 -12.75 39.83 21.76
N VAL A 90 -13.54 39.12 20.95
CA VAL A 90 -13.60 37.65 21.02
C VAL A 90 -12.28 37.04 20.56
N ILE A 91 -11.66 37.64 19.53
CA ILE A 91 -10.35 37.22 19.03
C ILE A 91 -9.28 37.43 20.11
N ASP A 92 -9.19 38.65 20.66
CA ASP A 92 -8.24 39.00 21.71
C ASP A 92 -8.42 38.11 22.95
N TYR A 93 -9.66 37.81 23.32
CA TYR A 93 -9.96 36.90 24.42
C TYR A 93 -9.40 35.49 24.17
N ILE A 94 -9.64 34.92 22.98
CA ILE A 94 -9.16 33.58 22.62
C ILE A 94 -7.62 33.55 22.64
N TYR A 95 -6.96 34.53 22.03
CA TYR A 95 -5.50 34.58 22.03
C TYR A 95 -4.93 34.76 23.44
N ASN A 96 -5.53 35.62 24.27
CA ASN A 96 -5.06 35.83 25.64
C ASN A 96 -5.21 34.57 26.51
N GLU A 97 -6.32 33.85 26.38
CA GLU A 97 -6.52 32.56 27.08
C GLU A 97 -5.57 31.47 26.56
N ALA A 98 -5.15 31.54 25.29
CA ALA A 98 -4.15 30.66 24.68
C ALA A 98 -2.71 31.21 24.77
N ASN A 99 -2.38 31.93 25.84
CA ASN A 99 -1.04 32.47 26.13
C ASN A 99 -0.44 33.39 25.04
N ASN A 100 -1.28 34.06 24.26
CA ASN A 100 -0.93 34.96 23.15
C ASN A 100 0.00 34.30 22.13
N ILE A 101 -0.34 33.07 21.74
CA ILE A 101 0.32 32.35 20.64
C ILE A 101 0.35 33.18 19.35
N ASP A 102 1.50 33.21 18.69
CA ASP A 102 1.67 33.85 17.39
C ASP A 102 1.55 32.78 16.28
N LEU A 103 0.54 32.89 15.42
CA LEU A 103 0.34 31.95 14.32
C LEU A 103 1.41 32.09 13.22
N ASP A 104 2.07 33.25 13.12
CA ASP A 104 3.13 33.46 12.12
C ASP A 104 4.34 32.55 12.36
N ASP A 105 4.61 32.20 13.62
CA ASP A 105 5.67 31.25 14.01
C ASP A 105 5.45 29.86 13.39
N TYR A 106 4.19 29.44 13.24
CA TYR A 106 3.80 28.15 12.68
C TYR A 106 3.63 28.17 11.16
N SER A 107 3.28 29.34 10.61
CA SER A 107 3.05 29.54 9.18
C SER A 107 4.28 29.16 8.33
N THR A 108 5.49 29.51 8.80
CA THR A 108 6.73 29.23 8.05
C THR A 108 7.00 27.72 7.91
N SER A 109 6.81 26.93 8.98
CA SER A 109 6.97 25.47 8.91
C SER A 109 5.87 24.82 8.07
N SER A 110 4.64 25.32 8.20
CA SER A 110 3.48 24.83 7.45
C SER A 110 3.67 25.01 5.94
N GLN A 111 4.14 26.18 5.50
CA GLN A 111 4.47 26.45 4.09
C GLN A 111 5.59 25.55 3.56
N LYS A 112 6.60 25.23 4.39
CA LYS A 112 7.65 24.26 4.00
C LYS A 112 7.06 22.87 3.82
N ALA A 113 6.19 22.42 4.72
CA ALA A 113 5.52 21.13 4.60
C ALA A 113 4.66 21.07 3.32
N GLU A 114 3.91 22.14 3.00
CA GLU A 114 3.12 22.24 1.78
C GLU A 114 4.00 22.15 0.51
N ALA A 115 5.11 22.89 0.47
CA ALA A 115 6.03 22.85 -0.66
C ALA A 115 6.63 21.45 -0.89
N VAL A 116 6.98 20.76 0.21
CA VAL A 116 7.49 19.37 0.14
C VAL A 116 6.39 18.41 -0.30
N PHE A 117 5.17 18.56 0.21
CA PHE A 117 4.00 17.77 -0.20
C PHE A 117 3.77 17.86 -1.72
N GLU A 118 3.69 19.07 -2.26
CA GLU A 118 3.43 19.29 -3.70
C GLU A 118 4.55 18.70 -4.57
N THR A 119 5.80 18.89 -4.16
CA THR A 119 6.96 18.32 -4.85
C THR A 119 6.91 16.79 -4.84
N CYS A 120 6.70 16.18 -3.67
CA CYS A 120 6.64 14.73 -3.53
C CYS A 120 5.46 14.11 -4.29
N LYS A 121 4.29 14.75 -4.24
CA LYS A 121 3.11 14.31 -5.00
C LYS A 121 3.38 14.34 -6.50
N SER A 122 3.95 15.44 -7.00
CA SER A 122 4.30 15.59 -8.41
C SER A 122 5.35 14.56 -8.87
N ASP A 123 6.43 14.40 -8.10
CA ASP A 123 7.49 13.42 -8.36
C ASP A 123 6.92 11.99 -8.40
N ALA A 124 6.07 11.63 -7.44
CA ALA A 124 5.46 10.31 -7.35
C ALA A 124 4.53 10.03 -8.54
N LEU A 125 3.63 10.96 -8.88
CA LEU A 125 2.72 10.81 -10.03
C LEU A 125 3.49 10.73 -11.35
N SER A 126 4.52 11.56 -11.52
CA SER A 126 5.41 11.52 -12.70
C SER A 126 6.10 10.15 -12.84
N LEU A 127 6.62 9.60 -11.74
CA LEU A 127 7.25 8.29 -11.70
C LEU A 127 6.26 7.16 -12.04
N ILE A 128 5.04 7.21 -11.50
CA ILE A 128 3.99 6.21 -11.76
C ILE A 128 3.58 6.25 -13.24
N TYR A 129 3.24 7.43 -13.75
CA TYR A 129 2.72 7.58 -15.10
C TYR A 129 3.77 7.31 -16.19
N SER A 130 5.04 7.67 -15.95
CA SER A 130 6.13 7.33 -16.87
C SER A 130 6.40 5.82 -16.97
N ASN A 131 5.94 5.01 -16.02
CA ASN A 131 6.14 3.57 -15.98
C ASN A 131 4.85 2.76 -16.11
N LYS A 132 3.75 3.39 -16.53
CA LYS A 132 2.41 2.77 -16.57
C LYS A 132 2.37 1.48 -17.39
N GLU A 133 3.10 1.42 -18.52
CA GLU A 133 3.17 0.22 -19.38
C GLU A 133 3.87 -0.97 -18.72
N ASN A 134 4.83 -0.72 -17.83
CA ASN A 134 5.58 -1.75 -17.12
C ASN A 134 4.84 -2.26 -15.87
N ILE A 135 3.86 -1.49 -15.38
CA ILE A 135 3.05 -1.83 -14.23
C ILE A 135 1.77 -2.51 -14.74
N LYS A 136 1.69 -3.84 -14.65
CA LYS A 136 0.39 -4.53 -14.82
C LYS A 136 -0.55 -4.04 -13.72
N GLU A 137 -1.44 -3.10 -14.03
CA GLU A 137 -2.38 -2.54 -13.08
C GLU A 137 -3.31 -3.63 -12.54
N ASP A 138 -3.55 -3.61 -11.23
CA ASP A 138 -4.65 -4.30 -10.60
C ASP A 138 -5.55 -3.26 -9.92
N LYS A 139 -6.74 -3.69 -9.51
CA LYS A 139 -7.70 -2.80 -8.87
C LYS A 139 -7.10 -2.05 -7.67
N PHE A 140 -6.25 -2.71 -6.89
CA PHE A 140 -5.64 -2.11 -5.71
C PHE A 140 -4.69 -0.95 -6.08
N LEU A 141 -3.86 -1.12 -7.12
CA LEU A 141 -3.00 -0.05 -7.64
C LEU A 141 -3.82 1.12 -8.16
N THR A 142 -4.85 0.85 -8.97
CA THR A 142 -5.69 1.91 -9.55
C THR A 142 -6.38 2.72 -8.45
N ASP A 143 -6.97 2.06 -7.46
CA ASP A 143 -7.64 2.73 -6.32
C ASP A 143 -6.65 3.58 -5.51
N LEU A 144 -5.41 3.11 -5.33
CA LEU A 144 -4.39 3.82 -4.56
C LEU A 144 -3.81 5.03 -5.32
N ILE A 145 -3.64 4.93 -6.64
CA ILE A 145 -3.23 6.05 -7.50
C ILE A 145 -4.30 7.14 -7.48
N GLU A 146 -5.58 6.78 -7.67
CA GLU A 146 -6.69 7.74 -7.62
C GLU A 146 -6.78 8.43 -6.24
N LYS A 147 -6.49 7.70 -5.17
CA LYS A 147 -6.41 8.28 -3.82
C LYS A 147 -5.32 9.34 -3.72
N ILE A 148 -4.09 9.02 -4.17
CA ILE A 148 -2.96 9.97 -4.17
C ILE A 148 -3.27 11.22 -5.01
N GLU A 149 -3.94 11.06 -6.15
CA GLU A 149 -4.35 12.20 -6.99
C GLU A 149 -5.29 13.16 -6.27
N LYS A 150 -6.24 12.62 -5.50
CA LYS A 150 -7.25 13.38 -4.74
C LYS A 150 -6.71 13.99 -3.46
N THR A 151 -5.61 13.48 -2.90
CA THR A 151 -4.98 14.07 -1.71
C THR A 151 -4.49 15.48 -2.03
N VAL A 152 -4.98 16.49 -1.30
CA VAL A 152 -4.60 17.90 -1.48
C VAL A 152 -4.38 18.55 -0.14
N VAL A 153 -3.63 19.64 -0.11
CA VAL A 153 -3.59 20.55 1.04
C VAL A 153 -4.84 21.43 0.98
N ILE A 154 -5.61 21.45 2.07
CA ILE A 154 -6.83 22.24 2.17
C ILE A 154 -6.46 23.64 2.66
N GLN A 155 -6.91 24.65 1.92
CA GLN A 155 -6.66 26.06 2.24
C GLN A 155 -7.73 26.63 3.19
N GLU A 156 -7.42 27.73 3.88
CA GLU A 156 -8.32 28.42 4.81
C GLU A 156 -9.71 28.68 4.19
N SER A 157 -9.76 29.21 2.96
CA SER A 157 -11.00 29.49 2.24
C SER A 157 -11.87 28.24 2.02
N GLN A 158 -11.25 27.07 1.88
CA GLN A 158 -11.96 25.80 1.72
C GLN A 158 -12.50 25.31 3.06
N PHE A 159 -11.73 25.42 4.16
CA PHE A 159 -12.24 25.14 5.50
C PHE A 159 -13.43 26.04 5.84
N LEU A 160 -13.32 27.33 5.58
CA LEU A 160 -14.42 28.26 5.80
C LEU A 160 -15.65 27.86 4.98
N SER A 161 -15.46 27.45 3.73
CA SER A 161 -16.57 26.97 2.89
C SER A 161 -17.24 25.72 3.45
N LEU A 162 -16.48 24.80 4.07
CA LEU A 162 -17.00 23.59 4.71
C LEU A 162 -17.78 23.89 5.98
N CYS A 163 -17.30 24.84 6.80
CA CYS A 163 -17.96 25.26 8.04
C CYS A 163 -19.19 26.13 7.79
N ARG A 164 -19.19 26.89 6.69
CA ARG A 164 -20.26 27.83 6.38
C ARG A 164 -21.59 27.10 6.23
N PRO A 165 -22.65 27.54 6.94
CA PRO A 165 -23.95 26.91 6.81
C PRO A 165 -24.54 27.19 5.43
N HIS A 166 -25.13 26.15 4.82
CA HIS A 166 -25.75 26.22 3.50
C HIS A 166 -27.27 26.16 3.62
N GLY A 167 -27.98 26.88 2.74
CA GLY A 167 -29.44 26.85 2.65
C GLY A 167 -30.11 28.20 2.85
N LYS A 168 -31.45 28.19 2.94
CA LYS A 168 -32.24 29.39 3.19
C LYS A 168 -32.39 29.58 4.70
N PHE A 169 -31.96 30.74 5.19
CA PHE A 169 -32.17 31.16 6.57
C PHE A 169 -33.45 31.97 6.65
N MET A 170 -34.31 31.65 7.62
CA MET A 170 -35.51 32.42 7.93
C MET A 170 -35.33 33.06 9.30
N SER A 171 -35.32 34.39 9.35
CA SER A 171 -35.26 35.15 10.59
C SER A 171 -36.15 36.38 10.47
N ARG A 172 -36.79 36.76 11.59
CA ARG A 172 -37.57 37.99 11.74
C ARG A 172 -36.70 39.13 12.30
N ASP A 173 -35.47 38.83 12.74
CA ASP A 173 -34.47 39.84 13.06
C ASP A 173 -33.91 40.46 11.78
N MET A 174 -34.51 41.58 11.37
CA MET A 174 -34.12 42.26 10.14
C MET A 174 -32.72 42.88 10.22
N ASN A 175 -32.22 43.21 11.41
CA ASN A 175 -30.86 43.72 11.59
C ASN A 175 -29.84 42.62 11.29
N ALA A 176 -30.11 41.38 11.73
CA ALA A 176 -29.29 40.23 11.38
C ALA A 176 -29.37 39.90 9.89
N VAL A 177 -30.59 39.81 9.33
CA VAL A 177 -30.82 39.44 7.92
C VAL A 177 -30.12 40.38 6.95
N THR A 178 -30.27 41.70 7.15
CA THR A 178 -29.71 42.72 6.26
C THR A 178 -28.18 42.73 6.23
N ASN A 179 -27.54 42.23 7.29
CA ASN A 179 -26.09 42.12 7.40
C ASN A 179 -25.53 40.81 6.80
N GLY A 180 -26.39 39.92 6.29
CA GLY A 180 -25.99 38.68 5.61
C GLY A 180 -25.28 37.68 6.52
N ILE A 181 -24.67 36.66 5.93
CA ILE A 181 -23.89 35.66 6.66
C ILE A 181 -22.51 36.24 6.96
N LYS A 182 -22.10 36.22 8.23
CA LYS A 182 -20.78 36.62 8.71
C LYS A 182 -20.12 35.44 9.41
N THR A 183 -18.82 35.28 9.20
CA THR A 183 -18.01 34.27 9.89
C THR A 183 -17.91 34.62 11.38
N PRO A 184 -18.24 33.71 12.30
CA PRO A 184 -18.00 33.92 13.73
C PRO A 184 -16.50 34.00 14.06
N PRO A 185 -16.08 34.86 15.00
CA PRO A 185 -14.66 35.07 15.32
C PRO A 185 -13.91 33.78 15.67
N HIS A 186 -14.46 32.93 16.53
CA HIS A 186 -13.83 31.66 16.92
C HIS A 186 -13.69 30.67 15.73
N ILE A 187 -14.56 30.76 14.72
CA ILE A 187 -14.48 29.92 13.51
C ILE A 187 -13.43 30.45 12.54
N ALA A 188 -13.26 31.77 12.45
CA ALA A 188 -12.18 32.36 11.65
C ALA A 188 -10.82 31.84 12.14
N ILE A 189 -10.55 31.96 13.44
CA ILE A 189 -9.30 31.45 14.05
C ILE A 189 -9.18 29.92 13.87
N LEU A 190 -10.29 29.17 14.01
CA LEU A 190 -10.27 27.72 13.77
C LEU A 190 -9.84 27.38 12.34
N CYS A 191 -10.35 28.10 11.34
CA CYS A 191 -9.97 27.90 9.95
C CYS A 191 -8.49 28.20 9.72
N ASP A 192 -7.93 29.23 10.36
CA ASP A 192 -6.49 29.54 10.30
C ASP A 192 -5.65 28.40 10.88
N VAL A 193 -6.00 27.92 12.08
CA VAL A 193 -5.32 26.78 12.72
C VAL A 193 -5.41 25.51 11.88
N MET A 194 -6.59 25.22 11.31
CA MET A 194 -6.78 24.07 10.42
C MET A 194 -5.96 24.18 9.13
N ALA A 195 -5.87 25.38 8.55
CA ALA A 195 -5.04 25.62 7.38
C ALA A 195 -3.55 25.37 7.69
N ILE A 196 -3.06 25.85 8.84
CA ILE A 196 -1.68 25.61 9.30
C ILE A 196 -1.44 24.10 9.51
N LYS A 197 -2.41 23.36 10.05
CA LYS A 197 -2.30 21.91 10.30
C LYS A 197 -2.48 21.04 9.04
N SER A 198 -3.13 21.55 8.00
CA SER A 198 -3.49 20.76 6.83
C SER A 198 -2.29 20.15 6.10
N PRO A 199 -1.18 20.87 5.83
CA PRO A 199 -0.03 20.30 5.14
C PRO A 199 0.55 19.06 5.84
N TYR A 200 0.67 19.09 7.17
CA TYR A 200 1.19 17.95 7.94
C TYR A 200 0.29 16.71 7.81
N THR A 201 -1.03 16.94 7.89
CA THR A 201 -2.02 15.87 7.72
C THR A 201 -1.94 15.28 6.30
N SER A 202 -1.85 16.13 5.28
CA SER A 202 -1.73 15.69 3.88
C SER A 202 -0.38 14.98 3.62
N CYS A 203 0.73 15.43 4.22
CA CYS A 203 2.03 14.74 4.19
C CYS A 203 1.95 13.32 4.74
N LYS A 204 1.31 13.16 5.91
CA LYS A 204 1.11 11.86 6.57
C LYS A 204 0.26 10.91 5.73
N GLU A 205 -0.84 11.40 5.18
CA GLU A 205 -1.69 10.60 4.29
C GLU A 205 -0.94 10.17 3.03
N LEU A 206 -0.26 11.11 2.36
CA LEU A 206 0.52 10.84 1.16
C LEU A 206 1.64 9.83 1.42
N LYS A 207 2.41 9.99 2.50
CA LYS A 207 3.47 9.04 2.87
C LYS A 207 2.91 7.64 3.08
N SER A 208 1.82 7.51 3.86
CA SER A 208 1.15 6.22 4.07
C SER A 208 0.77 5.55 2.73
N ASP A 209 0.21 6.32 1.81
CA ASP A 209 -0.24 5.76 0.53
C ASP A 209 0.93 5.45 -0.41
N LEU A 210 1.98 6.27 -0.45
CA LEU A 210 3.21 5.99 -1.20
C LEU A 210 3.93 4.73 -0.68
N VAL A 211 3.99 4.52 0.64
CA VAL A 211 4.59 3.32 1.24
C VAL A 211 3.80 2.07 0.86
N LYS A 212 2.46 2.13 0.89
CA LYS A 212 1.61 1.02 0.44
C LYS A 212 1.82 0.71 -1.03
N LEU A 213 1.88 1.75 -1.87
CA LEU A 213 2.10 1.64 -3.32
C LEU A 213 3.46 0.99 -3.60
N ALA A 214 4.51 1.49 -2.95
CA ALA A 214 5.86 0.97 -3.09
C ALA A 214 5.96 -0.50 -2.67
N ASN A 215 5.38 -0.89 -1.53
CA ASN A 215 5.41 -2.28 -1.06
C ASN A 215 4.69 -3.23 -2.03
N HIS A 216 3.56 -2.80 -2.60
CA HIS A 216 2.83 -3.58 -3.59
C HIS A 216 3.63 -3.76 -4.89
N LEU A 217 4.22 -2.66 -5.39
CA LEU A 217 5.09 -2.71 -6.57
C LEU A 217 6.34 -3.57 -6.34
N LYS A 218 6.94 -3.52 -5.15
CA LYS A 218 8.08 -4.36 -4.78
C LYS A 218 7.75 -5.85 -4.86
N ASN A 219 6.55 -6.24 -4.45
CA ASN A 219 6.11 -7.63 -4.56
C ASN A 219 5.93 -8.06 -6.02
N LYS A 220 5.37 -7.18 -6.86
CA LYS A 220 5.25 -7.43 -8.30
C LYS A 220 6.61 -7.52 -9.00
N GLU A 221 7.52 -6.60 -8.70
CA GLU A 221 8.90 -6.60 -9.22
C GLU A 221 9.63 -7.90 -8.86
N LYS A 222 9.42 -8.44 -7.64
CA LYS A 222 9.98 -9.75 -7.24
C LYS A 222 9.40 -10.89 -8.08
N THR A 223 8.09 -10.92 -8.30
CA THR A 223 7.46 -11.97 -9.13
C THR A 223 8.00 -11.93 -10.55
N VAL A 224 8.06 -10.74 -11.17
CA VAL A 224 8.61 -10.55 -12.51
C VAL A 224 10.07 -10.97 -12.57
N ALA A 225 10.90 -10.58 -11.59
CA ALA A 225 12.30 -10.99 -11.55
C ALA A 225 12.48 -12.51 -11.38
N ILE A 226 11.55 -13.21 -10.73
CA ILE A 226 11.57 -14.69 -10.65
C ILE A 226 11.18 -15.30 -12.00
N GLU A 227 10.19 -14.75 -12.68
CA GLU A 227 9.77 -15.19 -14.01
C GLU A 227 10.85 -14.96 -15.08
N GLU A 228 11.46 -13.77 -15.13
CA GLU A 228 12.54 -13.43 -16.07
C GLU A 228 13.82 -14.26 -15.85
N ARG A 229 14.05 -14.73 -14.61
CA ARG A 229 15.18 -15.61 -14.30
C ARG A 229 14.95 -17.06 -14.72
N ARG A 230 13.78 -17.42 -15.24
CA ARG A 230 13.50 -18.80 -15.70
C ARG A 230 13.78 -18.90 -17.19
N GLY A 231 14.49 -19.94 -17.59
CA GLY A 231 14.61 -20.26 -19.00
C GLY A 231 13.40 -21.02 -19.54
N VAL A 232 13.56 -21.71 -20.67
CA VAL A 232 12.47 -22.37 -21.41
C VAL A 232 12.63 -23.89 -21.49
N ASN A 233 13.77 -24.44 -21.03
CA ASN A 233 14.13 -25.85 -21.24
C ASN A 233 13.56 -26.75 -20.13
N VAL A 234 13.23 -27.99 -20.50
CA VAL A 234 12.95 -29.06 -19.56
C VAL A 234 14.27 -29.71 -19.17
N PHE A 235 14.69 -29.57 -17.91
CA PHE A 235 15.86 -30.28 -17.41
C PHE A 235 15.51 -31.73 -17.11
N ILE A 236 16.34 -32.68 -17.54
CA ILE A 236 16.22 -34.10 -17.23
C ILE A 236 17.47 -34.54 -16.47
N GLY A 237 17.32 -34.69 -15.15
CA GLY A 237 18.33 -35.25 -14.26
C GLY A 237 18.20 -36.77 -14.21
N HIS A 238 19.28 -37.52 -14.31
CA HIS A 238 19.20 -38.97 -14.40
C HIS A 238 20.48 -39.69 -13.94
N GLY A 239 20.32 -40.96 -13.54
CA GLY A 239 21.43 -41.86 -13.21
C GLY A 239 22.04 -42.52 -14.45
N ARG A 240 22.48 -43.77 -14.31
CA ARG A 240 23.01 -44.60 -15.41
C ARG A 240 21.91 -45.22 -16.28
N SER A 241 20.69 -45.36 -15.74
CA SER A 241 19.55 -45.93 -16.45
C SER A 241 19.33 -45.23 -17.78
N HIS A 242 18.93 -45.97 -18.82
CA HIS A 242 18.63 -45.40 -20.14
C HIS A 242 17.21 -44.86 -20.27
N MET A 243 16.38 -45.03 -19.23
CA MET A 243 14.96 -44.67 -19.25
C MET A 243 14.72 -43.17 -19.47
N TRP A 244 15.66 -42.31 -19.08
CA TRP A 244 15.59 -40.88 -19.39
C TRP A 244 15.50 -40.59 -20.89
N ARG A 245 15.99 -41.49 -21.76
CA ARG A 245 15.89 -41.32 -23.22
C ARG A 245 14.46 -41.38 -23.70
N GLU A 246 13.65 -42.27 -23.13
CA GLU A 246 12.22 -42.34 -23.45
C GLU A 246 11.49 -41.07 -23.01
N LEU A 247 11.81 -40.56 -21.82
CA LEU A 247 11.28 -39.28 -21.34
C LEU A 247 11.73 -38.12 -22.25
N LYS A 248 13.00 -38.10 -22.64
CA LYS A 248 13.57 -37.12 -23.56
C LYS A 248 12.84 -37.12 -24.90
N ASP A 249 12.66 -38.30 -25.50
CA ASP A 249 11.97 -38.45 -26.78
C ASP A 249 10.49 -38.04 -26.67
N PHE A 250 9.84 -38.31 -25.52
CA PHE A 250 8.50 -37.78 -25.24
C PHE A 250 8.49 -36.23 -25.18
N VAL A 251 9.38 -35.62 -24.41
CA VAL A 251 9.49 -34.15 -24.27
C VAL A 251 9.82 -33.49 -25.61
N GLN A 252 10.78 -34.02 -26.36
CA GLN A 252 11.25 -33.46 -27.62
C GLN A 252 10.27 -33.73 -28.77
N ASP A 253 9.87 -34.99 -28.99
CA ASP A 253 9.17 -35.38 -30.22
C ASP A 253 7.65 -35.26 -30.09
N LYS A 254 7.09 -35.52 -28.90
CA LYS A 254 5.64 -35.40 -28.65
C LYS A 254 5.26 -34.00 -28.21
N LEU A 255 5.98 -33.44 -27.23
CA LEU A 255 5.63 -32.14 -26.64
C LEU A 255 6.33 -30.96 -27.34
N ARG A 256 7.35 -31.21 -28.18
CA ARG A 256 8.12 -30.18 -28.90
C ARG A 256 8.75 -29.14 -27.98
N LEU A 257 9.11 -29.55 -26.77
CA LEU A 257 9.81 -28.69 -25.80
C LEU A 257 11.33 -28.86 -25.94
N PRO A 258 12.12 -27.78 -25.76
CA PRO A 258 13.56 -27.91 -25.63
C PRO A 258 13.90 -28.59 -24.30
N TYR A 259 14.97 -29.38 -24.28
CA TYR A 259 15.42 -30.08 -23.09
C TYR A 259 16.93 -29.96 -22.91
N ASP A 260 17.35 -30.13 -21.65
CA ASP A 260 18.76 -30.22 -21.26
C ASP A 260 19.01 -31.48 -20.42
N GLU A 261 20.11 -32.17 -20.72
CA GLU A 261 20.60 -33.31 -19.92
C GLU A 261 22.10 -33.16 -19.62
N PHE A 262 22.51 -33.66 -18.45
CA PHE A 262 23.86 -33.44 -17.95
C PHE A 262 24.95 -34.10 -18.82
N ASN A 263 24.63 -35.20 -19.52
CA ASN A 263 25.61 -36.00 -20.28
C ASN A 263 25.81 -35.60 -21.75
N ARG A 264 25.17 -34.54 -22.25
CA ARG A 264 25.53 -33.96 -23.57
C ARG A 264 27.03 -33.61 -23.58
N VAL A 265 27.76 -33.67 -24.69
CA VAL A 265 29.23 -33.51 -24.66
C VAL A 265 29.62 -32.13 -24.10
N PRO A 266 30.45 -32.04 -23.04
CA PRO A 266 30.96 -30.76 -22.56
C PRO A 266 31.79 -30.08 -23.65
N VAL A 267 31.56 -28.79 -23.88
CA VAL A 267 32.46 -28.00 -24.73
C VAL A 267 33.79 -27.84 -24.01
N ALA A 268 34.90 -28.04 -24.72
CA ALA A 268 36.24 -27.93 -24.15
C ALA A 268 36.42 -26.59 -23.41
N GLY A 269 36.83 -26.66 -22.14
CA GLY A 269 37.06 -25.48 -21.29
C GLY A 269 35.92 -25.11 -20.33
N VAL A 270 34.75 -25.77 -20.39
CA VAL A 270 33.65 -25.53 -19.44
C VAL A 270 33.70 -26.55 -18.31
N THR A 271 33.73 -26.06 -17.05
CA THR A 271 33.67 -26.95 -15.88
C THR A 271 32.27 -27.53 -15.71
N ASN A 272 32.16 -28.71 -15.09
CA ASN A 272 30.87 -29.33 -14.76
C ASN A 272 29.97 -28.42 -13.93
N ILE A 273 30.55 -27.62 -13.04
CA ILE A 273 29.83 -26.66 -12.19
C ILE A 273 29.24 -25.53 -13.04
N THR A 274 30.04 -24.95 -13.93
CA THR A 274 29.61 -23.86 -14.82
C THR A 274 28.46 -24.31 -15.72
N ARG A 275 28.54 -25.54 -16.23
CA ARG A 275 27.49 -26.10 -17.06
C ARG A 275 26.19 -26.35 -16.28
N LEU A 276 26.30 -26.91 -15.08
CA LEU A 276 25.13 -27.14 -14.23
C LEU A 276 24.43 -25.82 -13.88
N ALA A 277 25.19 -24.76 -13.61
CA ALA A 277 24.65 -23.41 -13.41
C ALA A 277 23.90 -22.88 -14.65
N GLN A 278 24.46 -23.07 -15.86
CA GLN A 278 23.78 -22.69 -17.10
C GLN A 278 22.47 -23.44 -17.30
N MET A 279 22.44 -24.75 -17.03
CA MET A 279 21.23 -25.57 -17.14
C MET A 279 20.18 -25.17 -16.11
N LEU A 280 20.59 -24.81 -14.89
CA LEU A 280 19.70 -24.25 -13.86
C LEU A 280 19.06 -22.93 -14.29
N ASP A 281 19.81 -22.07 -14.98
CA ASP A 281 19.29 -20.79 -15.48
C ASP A 281 18.38 -20.96 -16.71
N GLN A 282 18.63 -21.99 -17.53
CA GLN A 282 17.86 -22.27 -18.74
C GLN A 282 16.61 -23.11 -18.49
N ALA A 283 16.46 -23.73 -17.32
CA ALA A 283 15.33 -24.60 -17.04
C ALA A 283 14.05 -23.82 -16.67
N CYS A 284 12.91 -24.24 -17.23
CA CYS A 284 11.56 -23.83 -16.82
C CYS A 284 10.92 -24.82 -15.84
N ILE A 285 11.32 -26.10 -15.92
CA ILE A 285 10.90 -27.23 -15.10
C ILE A 285 12.01 -28.30 -15.13
N ALA A 286 12.07 -29.14 -14.10
CA ALA A 286 13.02 -30.25 -13.99
C ALA A 286 12.31 -31.56 -13.66
N PHE A 287 12.62 -32.61 -14.41
CA PHE A 287 12.26 -34.00 -14.10
C PHE A 287 13.51 -34.78 -13.70
N LEU A 288 13.51 -35.35 -12.50
CA LEU A 288 14.66 -36.06 -11.95
C LEU A 288 14.33 -37.55 -11.84
N VAL A 289 14.93 -38.34 -12.73
CA VAL A 289 14.69 -39.78 -12.87
C VAL A 289 15.54 -40.54 -11.84
N MET A 290 14.86 -41.12 -10.86
CA MET A 290 15.43 -41.91 -9.78
C MET A 290 15.11 -43.40 -10.00
N THR A 291 16.13 -44.18 -10.33
CA THR A 291 16.08 -45.64 -10.53
C THR A 291 16.93 -46.37 -9.51
N ALA A 292 16.62 -47.64 -9.23
CA ALA A 292 17.27 -48.46 -8.21
C ALA A 292 18.68 -48.93 -8.63
N GLU A 293 19.67 -48.01 -8.60
CA GLU A 293 21.01 -48.22 -9.16
C GLU A 293 22.09 -48.57 -8.15
N ASP A 294 22.10 -47.91 -7.00
CA ASP A 294 23.15 -48.08 -5.98
C ASP A 294 22.61 -49.00 -4.86
N GLU A 295 23.29 -50.11 -4.62
CA GLU A 295 22.94 -51.06 -3.55
C GLU A 295 23.57 -50.60 -2.23
N MET A 296 22.74 -50.49 -1.19
CA MET A 296 23.12 -50.12 0.16
C MET A 296 23.61 -51.34 0.96
N MET A 297 24.27 -51.09 2.09
CA MET A 297 24.85 -52.15 2.92
C MET A 297 23.80 -53.09 3.55
N ASP A 298 22.54 -52.67 3.59
CA ASP A 298 21.38 -53.42 4.09
C ASP A 298 20.65 -54.22 2.98
N GLY A 299 21.14 -54.16 1.73
CA GLY A 299 20.53 -54.83 0.57
C GLY A 299 19.43 -54.02 -0.12
N ASN A 300 19.10 -52.83 0.39
CA ASN A 300 18.18 -51.91 -0.27
C ASN A 300 18.86 -51.22 -1.45
N LYS A 301 18.06 -50.69 -2.38
CA LYS A 301 18.57 -49.99 -3.57
C LYS A 301 18.10 -48.56 -3.61
N GLN A 302 19.02 -47.62 -3.83
CA GLN A 302 18.73 -46.20 -3.94
C GLN A 302 19.12 -45.61 -5.30
N ALA A 303 18.61 -44.41 -5.54
CA ALA A 303 19.03 -43.61 -6.66
C ALA A 303 20.48 -43.17 -6.51
N ARG A 304 21.12 -42.92 -7.65
CA ARG A 304 22.48 -42.40 -7.73
C ARG A 304 22.61 -41.10 -6.94
N MET A 305 23.65 -40.99 -6.11
CA MET A 305 23.88 -39.80 -5.26
C MET A 305 23.89 -38.46 -6.02
N ASN A 306 24.42 -38.45 -7.25
CA ASN A 306 24.43 -37.24 -8.07
C ASN A 306 23.02 -36.74 -8.41
N VAL A 307 22.07 -37.66 -8.65
CA VAL A 307 20.67 -37.30 -8.94
C VAL A 307 20.04 -36.68 -7.70
N ILE A 308 20.32 -37.22 -6.51
CA ILE A 308 19.84 -36.65 -5.24
C ILE A 308 20.36 -35.21 -5.05
N HIS A 309 21.62 -34.96 -5.38
CA HIS A 309 22.18 -33.60 -5.35
C HIS A 309 21.51 -32.65 -6.36
N GLU A 310 21.25 -33.13 -7.58
CA GLU A 310 20.52 -32.37 -8.60
C GLU A 310 19.09 -32.04 -8.16
N VAL A 311 18.40 -32.96 -7.46
CA VAL A 311 17.06 -32.70 -6.89
C VAL A 311 17.13 -31.46 -6.00
N GLY A 312 18.08 -31.44 -5.05
CA GLY A 312 18.25 -30.29 -4.15
C GLY A 312 18.58 -28.97 -4.88
N LEU A 313 19.42 -29.01 -5.91
CA LEU A 313 19.80 -27.83 -6.68
C LEU A 313 18.63 -27.25 -7.48
N PHE A 314 17.88 -28.10 -8.19
CA PHE A 314 16.72 -27.66 -8.98
C PHE A 314 15.54 -27.25 -8.11
N GLN A 315 15.36 -27.88 -6.94
CA GLN A 315 14.42 -27.37 -5.93
C GLN A 315 14.74 -25.95 -5.49
N GLY A 316 16.01 -25.68 -5.17
CA GLY A 316 16.45 -24.34 -4.75
C GLY A 316 16.24 -23.28 -5.83
N ARG A 317 16.30 -23.66 -7.11
CA ARG A 317 16.16 -22.74 -8.25
C ARG A 317 14.73 -22.58 -8.77
N LEU A 318 13.97 -23.67 -8.87
CA LEU A 318 12.65 -23.73 -9.51
C LEU A 318 11.48 -23.84 -8.53
N GLY A 319 11.73 -24.29 -7.28
CA GLY A 319 10.71 -24.57 -6.28
C GLY A 319 10.12 -25.99 -6.40
N PHE A 320 9.33 -26.38 -5.40
CA PHE A 320 8.79 -27.74 -5.26
C PHE A 320 7.75 -28.13 -6.32
N GLU A 321 7.06 -27.15 -6.90
CA GLU A 321 6.04 -27.39 -7.92
C GLU A 321 6.64 -27.75 -9.28
N ARG A 322 7.91 -27.36 -9.52
CA ARG A 322 8.57 -27.48 -10.84
C ARG A 322 9.83 -28.34 -10.83
N ALA A 323 10.26 -28.85 -9.68
CA ALA A 323 11.29 -29.87 -9.58
C ALA A 323 10.61 -31.20 -9.19
N ILE A 324 10.31 -32.02 -10.19
CA ILE A 324 9.51 -33.24 -10.03
C ILE A 324 10.43 -34.46 -10.01
N VAL A 325 10.26 -35.29 -8.99
CA VAL A 325 10.95 -36.58 -8.90
C VAL A 325 10.13 -37.65 -9.59
N LEU A 326 10.73 -38.34 -10.56
CA LEU A 326 10.18 -39.55 -11.16
C LEU A 326 10.85 -40.74 -10.47
N LEU A 327 10.13 -41.43 -9.58
CA LEU A 327 10.69 -42.53 -8.78
C LEU A 327 10.27 -43.90 -9.30
N GLU A 328 11.24 -44.73 -9.61
CA GLU A 328 11.01 -46.14 -9.96
C GLU A 328 10.55 -46.95 -8.75
N GLU A 329 9.55 -47.81 -8.94
CA GLU A 329 9.17 -48.81 -7.95
C GLU A 329 10.34 -49.74 -7.58
N GLY A 330 10.61 -49.85 -6.28
CA GLY A 330 11.75 -50.61 -5.75
C GLY A 330 13.05 -49.81 -5.61
N CYS A 331 13.01 -48.50 -5.91
CA CYS A 331 14.02 -47.54 -5.47
C CYS A 331 13.62 -46.93 -4.12
N GLU A 332 14.53 -46.93 -3.15
CA GLU A 332 14.32 -46.26 -1.87
C GLU A 332 14.30 -44.73 -2.00
N GLU A 333 13.55 -44.14 -1.09
CA GLU A 333 13.44 -42.69 -0.92
C GLU A 333 14.57 -42.19 -0.03
N PHE A 334 15.06 -40.98 -0.30
CA PHE A 334 15.94 -40.30 0.63
C PHE A 334 15.11 -39.60 1.72
N THR A 335 15.71 -39.45 2.90
CA THR A 335 15.04 -39.06 4.16
C THR A 335 14.35 -37.68 4.12
N ASN A 336 14.64 -36.86 3.11
CA ASN A 336 14.10 -35.50 2.93
C ASN A 336 13.13 -35.37 1.73
N ILE A 337 12.56 -36.47 1.22
CA ILE A 337 11.62 -36.40 0.08
C ILE A 337 10.24 -35.83 0.44
N ASN A 338 9.91 -35.76 1.75
CA ASN A 338 8.62 -35.27 2.26
C ASN A 338 8.44 -33.77 1.95
N GLY A 339 7.77 -33.48 0.83
CA GLY A 339 7.53 -32.13 0.32
C GLY A 339 7.77 -31.97 -1.19
N LEU A 340 8.33 -32.99 -1.85
CA LEU A 340 8.52 -33.01 -3.30
C LEU A 340 7.29 -33.50 -4.06
N GLY A 341 7.04 -32.89 -5.22
CA GLY A 341 6.19 -33.49 -6.23
C GLY A 341 6.85 -34.78 -6.73
N GLN A 342 6.22 -35.92 -6.47
CA GLN A 342 6.72 -37.23 -6.83
C GLN A 342 5.71 -37.94 -7.72
N ILE A 343 6.20 -38.52 -8.81
CA ILE A 343 5.45 -39.40 -9.69
C ILE A 343 6.14 -40.76 -9.67
N ARG A 344 5.44 -41.81 -9.24
CA ARG A 344 5.99 -43.16 -9.19
C ARG A 344 5.69 -43.90 -10.48
N PHE A 345 6.68 -44.61 -11.02
CA PHE A 345 6.51 -45.42 -12.23
C PHE A 345 6.93 -46.87 -12.02
N PRO A 346 6.28 -47.85 -12.70
CA PRO A 346 6.64 -49.26 -12.59
C PRO A 346 8.07 -49.54 -13.06
N LYS A 347 8.73 -50.52 -12.43
CA LYS A 347 10.12 -50.88 -12.74
C LYS A 347 10.35 -51.08 -14.24
N GLY A 348 11.31 -50.33 -14.81
CA GLY A 348 11.63 -50.37 -16.23
C GLY A 348 10.59 -49.79 -17.19
N ASN A 349 9.55 -49.10 -16.71
CA ASN A 349 8.49 -48.55 -17.55
C ASN A 349 8.12 -47.09 -17.18
N ILE A 350 8.99 -46.14 -17.54
CA ILE A 350 8.74 -44.70 -17.32
C ILE A 350 7.60 -44.16 -18.17
N SER A 351 7.31 -44.80 -19.31
CA SER A 351 6.24 -44.36 -20.21
C SER A 351 4.84 -44.42 -19.58
N ALA A 352 4.67 -45.25 -18.54
CA ALA A 352 3.43 -45.39 -17.79
C ALA A 352 2.94 -44.07 -17.17
N VAL A 353 3.85 -43.12 -16.91
CA VAL A 353 3.56 -41.87 -16.21
C VAL A 353 3.65 -40.63 -17.11
N PHE A 354 3.71 -40.80 -18.44
CA PHE A 354 3.78 -39.67 -19.36
C PHE A 354 2.53 -38.79 -19.34
N GLN A 355 1.37 -39.36 -19.00
CA GLN A 355 0.14 -38.58 -18.80
C GLN A 355 0.26 -37.69 -17.56
N ASP A 356 0.77 -38.22 -16.44
CA ASP A 356 0.99 -37.44 -15.21
C ASP A 356 2.01 -36.31 -15.45
N ILE A 357 3.08 -36.59 -16.21
CA ILE A 357 4.07 -35.58 -16.63
C ILE A 357 3.40 -34.48 -17.44
N ARG A 358 2.52 -34.84 -18.38
CA ARG A 358 1.78 -33.88 -19.20
C ARG A 358 0.88 -32.99 -18.34
N GLU A 359 0.15 -33.56 -17.41
CA GLU A 359 -0.74 -32.82 -16.49
C GLU A 359 0.04 -31.83 -15.63
N VAL A 360 1.26 -32.18 -15.19
CA VAL A 360 2.14 -31.23 -14.50
C VAL A 360 2.54 -30.08 -15.42
N LEU A 361 2.91 -30.36 -16.67
CA LEU A 361 3.29 -29.32 -17.63
C LEU A 361 2.13 -28.38 -17.98
N GLU A 362 0.89 -28.91 -18.09
CA GLU A 362 -0.34 -28.13 -18.28
C GLU A 362 -0.65 -27.28 -17.05
N ARG A 363 -0.56 -27.85 -15.83
CA ARG A 363 -0.74 -27.13 -14.56
C ARG A 363 0.21 -25.94 -14.45
N GLU A 364 1.46 -26.11 -14.87
CA GLU A 364 2.50 -25.07 -14.83
C GLU A 364 2.45 -24.10 -16.03
N ASN A 365 1.46 -24.23 -16.92
CA ASN A 365 1.28 -23.45 -18.14
C ASN A 365 2.48 -23.50 -19.10
N ILE A 366 3.18 -24.64 -19.16
CA ILE A 366 4.31 -24.87 -20.08
C ILE A 366 3.81 -25.37 -21.43
N ILE A 367 2.71 -26.14 -21.42
CA ILE A 367 2.00 -26.62 -22.62
C ILE A 367 0.49 -26.38 -22.47
N GLN A 368 -0.24 -26.50 -23.58
CA GLN A 368 -1.71 -26.34 -23.65
C GLN A 368 -2.46 -27.66 -23.51
#